data_AF-A0A177QA94-F1
#
_entry.id   AF-A0A177QA94-F1
#
_cell.length_a   1.000
_cell.length_b   1.000
_cell.length_c   1.000
_cell.angle_alpha   90.00
_cell.angle_beta   90.00
_cell.angle_gamma   90.00
#
_symmetry.space_group_name_H-M   'P 1'
#
loop_
_entity.id
_entity.type
_entity.pdbx_description
1 polymer ?
#
loop_
_entity_poly.entity_id
_entity_poly.type
_entity_poly.pdbx_seq_one_letter_code
_entity_poly.pdbx_strand_id
1 'polypeptide(L)'
;MIQSVKWYMICCLVGWVLGSAAIVQPTAAGQPAAYTKEHVITIDATTINPQSWWQVPGITPSIYGSDPDSMDAYKTTESRALKLKPGKYKFGSFTYDFPFAVNLEGKLEFDKSLDQCVEGRGTQTLTVRCSRTYPYSGQRDYQYQ
;
A
#
# COMPACT_ATOMS: atom_id res chain seq x y z
N MET A 1 25.15 63.77 16.76
CA MET A 1 25.31 63.70 18.22
C MET A 1 24.04 64.30 18.82
N ILE A 2 23.05 63.46 19.11
CA ILE A 2 21.67 63.85 19.43
C ILE A 2 21.49 63.81 20.95
N GLN A 3 20.90 64.88 21.47
CA GLN A 3 20.65 65.16 22.88
C GLN A 3 19.70 64.13 23.51
N SER A 4 20.06 63.70 24.71
CA SER A 4 19.25 62.95 25.66
C SER A 4 18.29 63.87 26.42
N VAL A 5 17.00 63.57 26.39
CA VAL A 5 16.00 64.10 27.33
C VAL A 5 15.30 62.93 28.00
N LYS A 6 15.45 62.84 29.31
CA LYS A 6 14.68 61.95 30.20
C LYS A 6 13.54 62.79 30.79
N TRP A 7 12.31 62.28 30.74
CA TRP A 7 11.22 62.77 31.58
C TRP A 7 10.46 61.57 32.17
N TYR A 8 10.38 61.58 33.50
CA TYR A 8 9.60 60.65 34.32
C TYR A 8 8.10 60.97 34.28
N MET A 9 7.31 60.01 34.77
CA MET A 9 6.08 60.13 35.55
C MET A 9 4.74 59.66 34.95
N ILE A 10 4.14 58.76 35.72
CA ILE A 10 2.75 58.72 36.19
C ILE A 10 1.75 57.81 35.46
N CYS A 11 1.23 56.88 36.26
CA CYS A 11 0.08 56.03 36.09
C CYS A 11 -1.15 56.76 35.53
N CYS A 12 -1.83 56.14 34.56
CA CYS A 12 -3.27 56.25 34.41
C CYS A 12 -3.85 54.87 34.09
N LEU A 13 -4.58 54.35 35.06
CA LEU A 13 -5.50 53.22 34.93
C LEU A 13 -6.61 53.64 33.96
N VAL A 14 -6.67 53.02 32.78
CA VAL A 14 -7.88 53.07 31.94
C VAL A 14 -8.23 51.63 31.60
N GLY A 15 -9.32 51.18 32.21
CA GLY A 15 -9.86 49.84 32.03
C GLY A 15 -10.21 49.60 30.57
N TRP A 16 -9.68 48.50 30.03
CA TRP A 16 -10.08 47.98 28.74
C TRP A 16 -10.97 46.77 28.98
N VAL A 17 -12.28 46.99 28.94
CA VAL A 17 -13.26 45.91 28.79
C VAL A 17 -13.11 45.40 27.37
N LEU A 18 -12.23 44.41 27.19
CA LEU A 18 -12.14 43.63 25.96
C LEU A 18 -13.25 42.57 26.02
N GLY A 19 -14.35 42.87 25.34
CA GLY A 19 -15.37 41.88 25.02
C GLY A 19 -14.74 40.69 24.31
N SER A 20 -14.89 39.51 24.90
CA SER A 20 -14.38 38.25 24.37
C SER A 20 -15.21 37.89 23.14
N ALA A 21 -14.76 38.30 21.95
CA ALA A 21 -15.26 37.70 20.72
C ALA A 21 -14.77 36.24 20.71
N ALA A 22 -15.68 35.30 21.00
CA ALA A 22 -15.42 33.89 20.82
C ALA A 22 -15.15 33.64 19.34
N ILE A 23 -13.87 33.43 18.99
CA ILE A 23 -13.46 32.99 17.67
C ILE A 23 -13.96 31.56 17.55
N VAL A 24 -15.12 31.38 16.91
CA VAL A 24 -15.58 30.05 16.48
C VAL A 24 -14.65 29.63 15.35
N GLN A 25 -13.62 28.87 15.68
CA GLN A 25 -12.78 28.24 14.67
C GLN A 25 -13.64 27.20 13.93
N PRO A 26 -13.69 27.21 12.59
CA PRO A 26 -14.27 26.10 11.86
C PRO A 26 -13.41 24.86 12.18
N THR A 27 -14.03 23.81 12.69
CA THR A 27 -13.40 22.51 12.83
C THR A 27 -12.90 22.07 11.45
N ALA A 28 -11.60 22.19 11.22
CA ALA A 28 -10.96 21.55 10.09
C ALA A 28 -11.28 20.06 10.19
N ALA A 29 -11.89 19.50 9.15
CA ALA A 29 -12.04 18.06 9.04
C ALA A 29 -10.67 17.43 9.30
N GLY A 30 -10.58 16.55 10.30
CA GLY A 30 -9.32 15.93 10.72
C GLY A 30 -8.60 15.28 9.53
N GLN A 31 -7.27 15.18 9.61
CA GLN A 31 -6.46 14.52 8.58
C GLN A 31 -7.08 13.15 8.21
N PRO A 32 -7.13 12.81 6.90
CA PRO A 32 -7.68 11.53 6.46
C PRO A 32 -7.03 10.39 7.24
N ALA A 33 -7.86 9.46 7.71
CA ALA A 33 -7.36 8.35 8.52
C ALA A 33 -6.28 7.60 7.73
N ALA A 34 -5.14 7.30 8.37
CA ALA A 34 -3.95 6.78 7.68
C ALA A 34 -4.22 5.53 6.81
N TYR A 35 -5.23 4.72 7.18
CA TYR A 35 -5.66 3.54 6.42
C TYR A 35 -6.30 3.85 5.05
N THR A 36 -6.65 5.10 4.76
CA THR A 36 -7.20 5.49 3.45
C THR A 36 -6.12 5.88 2.45
N LYS A 37 -4.88 6.08 2.90
CA LYS A 37 -3.76 6.49 2.05
C LYS A 37 -3.35 5.34 1.13
N GLU A 38 -3.21 5.61 -0.16
CA GLU A 38 -2.68 4.64 -1.11
C GLU A 38 -1.16 4.66 -1.13
N HIS A 39 -0.57 3.48 -1.29
CA HIS A 39 0.85 3.24 -1.47
C HIS A 39 1.08 2.53 -2.80
N VAL A 40 2.16 2.90 -3.47
CA VAL A 40 2.58 2.21 -4.69
C VAL A 40 3.31 0.94 -4.27
N ILE A 41 2.75 -0.21 -4.64
CA ILE A 41 3.30 -1.54 -4.40
C ILE A 41 3.59 -2.18 -5.75
N THR A 42 4.86 -2.49 -5.98
CA THR A 42 5.30 -3.18 -7.19
C THR A 42 5.16 -4.69 -6.98
N ILE A 43 4.44 -5.36 -7.88
CA ILE A 43 4.36 -6.82 -7.94
C ILE A 43 5.27 -7.28 -9.07
N ASP A 44 6.34 -7.98 -8.71
CA ASP A 44 7.29 -8.58 -9.65
C ASP A 44 7.13 -10.10 -9.66
N ALA A 45 6.40 -10.60 -10.65
CA ALA A 45 6.23 -12.02 -10.90
C ALA A 45 7.06 -12.50 -12.10
N THR A 46 8.02 -11.70 -12.59
CA THR A 46 8.76 -11.97 -13.84
C THR A 46 9.59 -13.24 -13.82
N THR A 47 9.93 -13.70 -12.61
CA THR A 47 10.75 -14.89 -12.37
C THR A 47 9.96 -16.20 -12.35
N ILE A 48 8.63 -16.14 -12.37
CA ILE A 48 7.77 -17.33 -12.38
C ILE A 48 7.91 -18.07 -13.72
N ASN A 49 8.26 -19.35 -13.64
CA ASN A 49 8.41 -20.25 -14.77
C ASN A 49 7.60 -21.55 -14.56
N PRO A 50 6.80 -22.03 -15.55
CA PRO A 50 6.43 -21.36 -16.80
C PRO A 50 5.69 -20.05 -16.57
N GLN A 51 5.78 -19.15 -17.54
CA GLN A 51 5.04 -17.90 -17.53
C GLN A 51 3.53 -18.18 -17.49
N SER A 52 2.81 -17.33 -16.79
CA SER A 52 1.39 -17.49 -16.53
C SER A 52 0.74 -16.11 -16.37
N TRP A 53 -0.42 -16.09 -15.72
CA TRP A 53 -1.13 -14.88 -15.34
C TRP A 53 -1.34 -14.85 -13.83
N TRP A 54 -1.51 -13.65 -13.32
CA TRP A 54 -1.72 -13.40 -11.92
C TRP A 54 -2.76 -12.30 -11.69
N GLN A 55 -3.25 -12.27 -10.46
CA GLN A 55 -4.22 -11.30 -9.99
C GLN A 55 -3.97 -10.94 -8.52
N VAL A 56 -4.46 -9.76 -8.15
CA VAL A 56 -4.80 -9.40 -6.78
C VAL A 56 -6.32 -9.16 -6.76
N PRO A 57 -7.12 -10.11 -6.22
CA PRO A 57 -8.58 -10.03 -6.28
C PRO A 57 -9.13 -8.71 -5.74
N GLY A 58 -10.07 -8.10 -6.47
CA GLY A 58 -10.64 -6.79 -6.15
C GLY A 58 -9.79 -5.58 -6.56
N ILE A 59 -8.55 -5.80 -7.01
CA ILE A 59 -7.65 -4.74 -7.50
C ILE A 59 -7.36 -4.90 -9.00
N THR A 60 -7.12 -6.13 -9.46
CA THR A 60 -6.78 -6.43 -10.86
C THR A 60 -7.87 -7.25 -11.53
N PRO A 61 -7.89 -7.33 -12.88
CA PRO A 61 -8.75 -8.25 -13.61
C PRO A 61 -8.54 -9.70 -13.14
N SER A 62 -9.61 -10.49 -13.24
CA SER A 62 -9.63 -11.87 -12.76
C SER A 62 -8.99 -12.84 -13.75
N ILE A 63 -8.16 -13.77 -13.27
CA ILE A 63 -7.63 -14.86 -14.11
C ILE A 63 -8.68 -15.94 -14.45
N TYR A 64 -9.83 -15.94 -13.77
CA TYR A 64 -10.90 -16.96 -13.98
C TYR A 64 -12.07 -16.45 -14.82
N GLY A 65 -12.17 -15.14 -15.02
CA GLY A 65 -13.33 -14.51 -15.66
C GLY A 65 -13.09 -14.04 -17.08
N SER A 66 -11.87 -14.17 -17.61
CA SER A 66 -11.50 -13.68 -18.93
C SER A 66 -11.46 -14.82 -19.95
N ASP A 67 -11.88 -14.51 -21.18
CA ASP A 67 -11.76 -15.38 -22.35
C ASP A 67 -10.28 -15.81 -22.52
N PRO A 68 -9.96 -17.10 -22.72
CA PRO A 68 -8.59 -17.58 -22.87
C PRO A 68 -7.82 -16.91 -24.03
N ASP A 69 -8.53 -16.44 -25.06
CA ASP A 69 -7.94 -15.74 -26.20
C ASP A 69 -7.75 -14.23 -25.94
N SER A 70 -8.40 -13.68 -24.90
CA SER A 70 -8.34 -12.26 -24.51
C SER A 70 -8.21 -12.09 -22.99
N MET A 71 -7.29 -12.83 -22.35
CA MET A 71 -7.05 -12.69 -20.91
C MET A 71 -6.53 -11.29 -20.57
N ASP A 72 -7.42 -10.45 -20.02
CA ASP A 72 -7.12 -9.10 -19.52
C ASP A 72 -6.28 -9.10 -18.24
N ALA A 73 -6.16 -10.26 -17.58
CA ALA A 73 -5.35 -10.43 -16.39
C ALA A 73 -3.85 -10.18 -16.69
N TYR A 74 -3.11 -9.74 -15.67
CA TYR A 74 -1.71 -9.43 -15.84
C TYR A 74 -0.88 -10.68 -16.04
N LYS A 75 0.06 -10.60 -16.99
CA LYS A 75 1.01 -11.66 -17.27
C LYS A 75 2.16 -11.63 -16.27
N THR A 76 2.75 -12.78 -16.00
CA THR A 76 4.00 -12.89 -15.23
C THR A 76 5.23 -12.55 -16.09
N THR A 77 5.06 -11.93 -17.25
CA THR A 77 6.16 -11.50 -18.13
C THR A 77 6.66 -10.10 -17.78
N GLU A 78 5.94 -9.38 -16.91
CA GLU A 78 6.19 -7.99 -16.59
C GLU A 78 5.89 -7.69 -15.12
N SER A 79 6.57 -6.69 -14.59
CA SER A 79 6.31 -6.15 -13.26
C SER A 79 5.23 -5.07 -13.32
N ARG A 80 4.35 -5.00 -12.32
CA ARG A 80 3.23 -4.04 -12.28
C ARG A 80 3.21 -3.28 -10.97
N ALA A 81 3.08 -1.96 -11.05
CA ALA A 81 2.85 -1.10 -9.90
C ALA A 81 1.34 -0.97 -9.64
N LEU A 82 0.91 -1.34 -8.43
CA LEU A 82 -0.47 -1.23 -7.96
C LEU A 82 -0.57 -0.14 -6.89
N LYS A 83 -1.69 0.57 -6.86
CA LYS A 83 -2.02 1.50 -5.77
C LYS A 83 -2.86 0.77 -4.74
N LEU A 84 -2.27 0.46 -3.58
CA LEU A 84 -2.90 -0.32 -2.52
C LEU A 84 -3.02 0.50 -1.25
N LYS A 85 -4.15 0.38 -0.55
CA LYS A 85 -4.34 0.96 0.79
C LYS A 85 -3.78 -0.01 1.83
N PRO A 86 -3.47 0.44 3.05
CA PRO A 86 -3.17 -0.48 4.14
C PRO A 86 -4.29 -1.51 4.33
N GLY A 87 -3.94 -2.79 4.36
CA GLY A 87 -4.93 -3.87 4.35
C GLY A 87 -4.35 -5.24 3.99
N LYS A 88 -5.23 -6.24 3.99
CA LYS A 88 -4.91 -7.62 3.61
C LYS A 88 -5.30 -7.87 2.16
N TYR A 89 -4.41 -8.54 1.45
CA TYR A 89 -4.50 -8.87 0.05
C TYR A 89 -4.11 -10.32 -0.18
N LYS A 90 -4.36 -10.80 -1.40
CA LYS A 90 -3.91 -12.10 -1.86
C LYS A 90 -3.27 -11.93 -3.23
N PHE A 91 -2.08 -12.48 -3.40
CA PHE A 91 -1.54 -12.74 -4.73
C PHE A 91 -2.08 -14.09 -5.19
N GLY A 92 -2.57 -14.18 -6.42
CA GLY A 92 -3.03 -15.44 -6.99
C GLY A 92 -2.64 -15.60 -8.45
N SER A 93 -2.10 -16.75 -8.77
CA SER A 93 -1.95 -17.30 -10.11
C SER A 93 -2.76 -18.59 -10.20
N PHE A 94 -2.78 -19.27 -11.34
CA PHE A 94 -3.54 -20.51 -11.48
C PHE A 94 -3.12 -21.63 -10.52
N THR A 95 -1.83 -21.67 -10.14
CA THR A 95 -1.26 -22.80 -9.39
C THR A 95 -0.54 -22.38 -8.10
N TYR A 96 -0.54 -21.09 -7.79
CA TYR A 96 0.10 -20.53 -6.61
C TYR A 96 -0.65 -19.30 -6.12
N ASP A 97 -1.06 -19.30 -4.86
CA ASP A 97 -1.61 -18.15 -4.19
C ASP A 97 -1.11 -18.06 -2.74
N PHE A 98 -1.09 -16.85 -2.20
CA PHE A 98 -0.73 -16.61 -0.80
C PHE A 98 -1.23 -15.25 -0.33
N PRO A 99 -1.53 -15.11 0.98
CA PRO A 99 -1.90 -13.82 1.55
C PRO A 99 -0.67 -12.92 1.78
N PHE A 100 -0.86 -11.62 1.60
CA PHE A 100 0.08 -10.59 2.03
C PHE A 100 -0.68 -9.38 2.58
N ALA A 101 -0.01 -8.49 3.29
CA ALA A 101 -0.58 -7.25 3.79
C ALA A 101 0.30 -6.06 3.41
N VAL A 102 -0.34 -4.90 3.30
CA VAL A 102 0.30 -3.59 3.21
C VAL A 102 0.04 -2.89 4.53
N ASN A 103 1.09 -2.49 5.23
CA ASN A 103 0.96 -1.77 6.50
C ASN A 103 0.71 -0.26 6.28
N LEU A 104 0.60 0.52 7.36
CA LEU A 104 0.32 1.97 7.29
C LEU A 104 1.44 2.78 6.62
N GLU A 105 2.66 2.25 6.56
CA GLU A 105 3.80 2.87 5.88
C GLU A 105 3.91 2.44 4.41
N GLY A 106 3.03 1.53 3.95
CA GLY A 106 3.09 0.94 2.61
C GLY A 106 4.11 -0.18 2.49
N LYS A 107 4.49 -0.81 3.59
CA LYS A 107 5.44 -1.92 3.60
C LYS A 107 4.71 -3.25 3.54
N LEU A 108 5.33 -4.21 2.87
CA LEU A 108 4.79 -5.56 2.69
C LEU A 108 5.03 -6.44 3.92
N GLU A 109 4.00 -7.16 4.32
CA GLU A 109 4.04 -8.19 5.36
C GLU A 109 3.44 -9.49 4.81
N PHE A 110 4.10 -10.62 5.07
CA PHE A 110 3.63 -11.96 4.69
C PHE A 110 4.31 -13.01 5.58
N ASP A 111 3.88 -14.27 5.56
CA ASP A 111 4.41 -15.30 6.46
C ASP A 111 5.88 -15.68 6.14
N LYS A 112 6.70 -16.03 7.13
CA LYS A 112 8.11 -16.46 6.92
C LYS A 112 8.23 -17.77 6.16
N SER A 113 7.22 -18.63 6.24
CA SER A 113 7.15 -19.87 5.45
C SER A 113 7.19 -19.64 3.93
N LEU A 114 6.90 -18.41 3.48
CA LEU A 114 6.91 -18.02 2.07
C LEU A 114 8.29 -17.54 1.58
N ASP A 115 9.30 -17.37 2.44
CA ASP A 115 10.59 -16.76 2.09
C ASP A 115 11.36 -17.56 1.00
N GLN A 116 11.04 -18.84 0.83
CA GLN A 116 11.54 -19.68 -0.27
C GLN A 116 11.02 -19.26 -1.67
N CYS A 117 9.89 -18.56 -1.71
CA CYS A 117 9.14 -18.24 -2.93
C CYS A 117 8.85 -16.75 -3.10
N VAL A 118 8.88 -15.99 -2.01
CA VAL A 118 8.41 -14.60 -1.94
C VAL A 118 9.44 -13.77 -1.19
N GLU A 119 9.86 -12.66 -1.78
CA GLU A 119 10.73 -11.66 -1.12
C GLU A 119 10.06 -10.30 -1.10
N GLY A 120 10.70 -9.34 -0.41
CA GLY A 120 10.22 -7.96 -0.35
C GLY A 120 9.51 -7.59 0.95
N ARG A 121 9.58 -8.45 1.97
CA ARG A 121 9.06 -8.14 3.30
C ARG A 121 9.71 -6.85 3.82
N GLY A 122 8.92 -5.92 4.31
CA GLY A 122 9.41 -4.62 4.77
C GLY A 122 9.84 -3.67 3.65
N THR A 123 9.47 -3.95 2.40
CA THR A 123 9.67 -3.08 1.22
C THR A 123 8.34 -2.80 0.51
N GLN A 124 8.39 -2.07 -0.61
CA GLN A 124 7.26 -1.78 -1.51
C GLN A 124 7.28 -2.65 -2.77
N THR A 125 8.10 -3.71 -2.81
CA THR A 125 8.25 -4.58 -3.98
C THR A 125 8.06 -6.03 -3.56
N LEU A 126 6.98 -6.65 -4.01
CA LEU A 126 6.67 -8.07 -3.78
C LEU A 126 7.24 -8.87 -4.94
N THR A 127 8.31 -9.62 -4.70
CA THR A 127 8.89 -10.49 -5.73
C THR A 127 8.43 -11.93 -5.53
N VAL A 128 7.80 -12.53 -6.55
CA VAL A 128 7.27 -13.89 -6.52
C VAL A 128 8.03 -14.76 -7.52
N ARG A 129 8.59 -15.88 -7.03
CA ARG A 129 9.41 -16.83 -7.81
C ARG A 129 8.74 -18.16 -8.10
N CYS A 130 7.82 -18.58 -7.25
CA CYS A 130 7.23 -19.91 -7.36
C CYS A 130 5.95 -19.92 -8.19
N SER A 131 5.80 -20.95 -9.02
CA SER A 131 4.56 -21.28 -9.72
C SER A 131 3.72 -22.34 -8.98
N ARG A 132 4.20 -22.95 -7.89
CA ARG A 132 3.47 -23.97 -7.11
C ARG A 132 3.72 -23.83 -5.62
N THR A 133 2.70 -24.09 -4.81
CA THR A 133 2.83 -24.23 -3.35
C THR A 133 3.43 -25.61 -3.03
N TYR A 134 4.48 -25.63 -2.22
CA TYR A 134 4.99 -26.84 -1.60
C TYR A 134 4.02 -27.33 -0.51
N PRO A 135 3.83 -28.65 -0.27
CA PRO A 135 4.46 -29.80 -0.90
C PRO A 135 3.48 -30.53 -1.84
N TYR A 136 3.26 -30.03 -3.06
CA TYR A 136 2.63 -30.84 -4.10
C TYR A 136 3.60 -31.03 -5.27
N SER A 137 4.59 -31.91 -5.06
CA SER A 137 5.19 -32.70 -6.12
C SER A 137 4.25 -33.88 -6.48
N GLY A 138 2.97 -33.60 -6.70
CA GLY A 138 2.15 -34.50 -7.50
C GLY A 138 2.73 -34.45 -8.90
N GLN A 139 3.33 -35.56 -9.32
CA GLN A 139 3.76 -35.77 -10.69
C GLN A 139 2.59 -35.37 -11.60
N ARG A 140 2.81 -34.49 -12.58
CA ARG A 140 1.79 -34.32 -13.62
C ARG A 140 1.80 -35.63 -14.38
N ASP A 141 0.86 -36.52 -14.07
CA ASP A 141 0.59 -37.70 -14.87
C ASP A 141 0.04 -37.21 -16.21
N TYR A 142 0.95 -36.88 -17.13
CA TYR A 142 0.63 -36.78 -18.54
C TYR A 142 0.50 -38.21 -19.06
N GLN A 143 -0.61 -38.86 -18.73
CA GLN A 143 -1.06 -40.06 -19.43
C GLN A 143 -2.21 -39.62 -20.34
N TYR A 144 -1.86 -39.14 -21.53
CA TYR A 144 -2.80 -39.18 -22.65
C TYR A 144 -2.81 -40.64 -23.12
N GLN A 145 -3.94 -41.30 -22.97
CA GLN A 145 -4.20 -42.63 -23.52
C GLN A 145 -4.90 -42.50 -24.88
#